data_AF-A0A0C3RSE3-F1
#
_entry.id   AF-A0A0C3RSE3-F1
#
_cell.length_a   1.000
_cell.length_b   1.000
_cell.length_c   1.000
_cell.angle_alpha   90.00
_cell.angle_beta   90.00
_cell.angle_gamma   90.00
#
_symmetry.space_group_name_H-M   'P 1'
#
loop_
_entity.id
_entity.type
_entity.pdbx_description
1 polymer ?
#
loop_
_entity_poly.entity_id
_entity_poly.type
_entity_poly.pdbx_seq_one_letter_code
_entity_poly.pdbx_strand_id
1 'polypeptide(L)'
;MSSKYANPMDGRVNAADPRRVTPRGELKMPKFVRFKYEDTGAGLNEVFWEAYREGLGSLNLAVFSDKVIKPLFGLVRNLHAHTFTDFTDGALFGPKDCTSIDMMHIDKIGHAYVPDKDYTIAHIVQMEGDAMGYYYDFGDNWSFAVKVIEVLPVEENTGAVTVLSGRGAHLPDGVAWPVWRDLMADVDKGPKYRKAALDKMYTDSSSYQKQRRDPNFDFDRFSIPQTQAAVQAALDSKASLANSSKRYLTPMVEDYDEQSRTFNPGLKKGQKLVRTVLPTGTILQEGVAIRRPDHPDITACTNCGSPNDLKACSGFRQKYYCSRSC
;
A
#
# COMPACT_ATOMS: atom_id res chain seq x y z
N MET A 1 -12.56 -33.81 30.33
CA MET A 1 -13.46 -32.63 30.38
C MET A 1 -14.09 -32.47 29.01
N SER A 2 -15.42 -32.54 28.95
CA SER A 2 -16.23 -32.67 27.74
C SER A 2 -16.27 -31.35 26.94
N SER A 3 -15.91 -31.42 25.66
CA SER A 3 -16.15 -30.37 24.67
C SER A 3 -17.65 -30.26 24.39
N LYS A 4 -18.24 -29.11 24.76
CA LYS A 4 -19.61 -28.72 24.40
C LYS A 4 -19.52 -27.77 23.21
N TYR A 5 -19.61 -28.28 21.99
CA TYR A 5 -20.07 -27.48 20.85
C TYR A 5 -21.46 -27.96 20.45
N ALA A 6 -22.41 -27.04 20.61
CA ALA A 6 -23.83 -27.24 20.51
C ALA A 6 -24.35 -27.24 19.05
N ASN A 7 -25.57 -27.76 18.93
CA ASN A 7 -26.44 -27.97 17.77
C ASN A 7 -26.42 -26.92 16.63
N PRO A 8 -26.49 -27.37 15.35
CA PRO A 8 -26.59 -26.49 14.17
C PRO A 8 -28.03 -26.16 13.73
N MET A 9 -28.99 -25.94 14.64
CA MET A 9 -30.42 -25.86 14.28
C MET A 9 -31.21 -24.63 14.77
N ASP A 10 -30.60 -23.66 15.44
CA ASP A 10 -31.27 -22.39 15.73
C ASP A 10 -30.67 -21.32 14.82
N GLY A 11 -31.39 -20.91 13.77
CA GLY A 11 -30.97 -19.93 12.76
C GLY A 11 -30.75 -18.50 13.29
N ARG A 12 -30.43 -18.36 14.58
CA ARG A 12 -30.10 -17.09 15.23
C ARG A 12 -28.60 -16.89 15.09
N VAL A 13 -28.22 -16.03 14.16
CA VAL A 13 -26.86 -15.53 14.02
C VAL A 13 -26.46 -14.87 15.33
N ASN A 14 -25.40 -15.36 15.98
CA ASN A 14 -24.85 -14.72 17.17
C ASN A 14 -24.41 -13.29 16.79
N ALA A 15 -25.07 -12.27 17.34
CA ALA A 15 -24.78 -10.87 17.03
C ALA A 15 -23.34 -10.45 17.41
N ALA A 16 -22.64 -11.25 18.21
CA ALA A 16 -21.23 -11.05 18.56
C ALA A 16 -20.24 -11.78 17.63
N ASP A 17 -20.71 -12.60 16.68
CA ASP A 17 -19.84 -13.27 15.72
C ASP A 17 -19.49 -12.28 14.59
N PRO A 18 -18.21 -11.91 14.43
CA PRO A 18 -17.83 -10.96 13.39
C PRO A 18 -18.05 -11.52 11.98
N ARG A 19 -18.14 -12.84 11.78
CA ARG A 19 -18.22 -13.48 10.45
C ARG A 19 -19.54 -13.20 9.71
N ARG A 20 -19.46 -12.88 8.42
CA ARG A 20 -20.60 -12.82 7.48
C ARG A 20 -21.03 -14.21 7.03
N VAL A 21 -22.33 -14.44 6.84
CA VAL A 21 -22.89 -15.66 6.24
C VAL A 21 -23.02 -15.46 4.73
N THR A 22 -22.40 -16.33 3.93
CA THR A 22 -22.52 -16.27 2.45
C THR A 22 -23.90 -16.75 1.97
N PRO A 23 -24.28 -16.50 0.71
CA PRO A 23 -25.49 -17.11 0.12
C PRO A 23 -25.52 -18.65 0.15
N ARG A 24 -24.37 -19.31 0.38
CA ARG A 24 -24.25 -20.76 0.55
C ARG A 24 -24.30 -21.23 2.02
N GLY A 25 -24.50 -20.32 2.97
CA GLY A 25 -24.50 -20.62 4.40
C GLY A 25 -23.11 -20.72 5.05
N GLU A 26 -22.03 -20.46 4.31
CA GLU A 26 -20.66 -20.47 4.86
C GLU A 26 -20.41 -19.21 5.71
N LEU A 27 -19.88 -19.37 6.92
CA LEU A 27 -19.37 -18.27 7.74
C LEU A 27 -17.99 -17.82 7.23
N LYS A 28 -17.85 -16.55 6.84
CA LYS A 28 -16.61 -15.93 6.39
C LYS A 28 -16.29 -14.70 7.25
N MET A 29 -15.06 -14.56 7.75
CA MET A 29 -14.64 -13.33 8.43
C MET A 29 -14.83 -12.09 7.52
N PRO A 30 -15.23 -10.92 8.06
CA PRO A 30 -15.22 -9.65 7.35
C PRO A 30 -13.79 -9.35 6.92
N LYS A 31 -13.67 -8.78 5.73
CA LYS A 31 -12.47 -8.94 4.93
C LYS A 31 -11.40 -7.86 5.08
N PHE A 32 -11.30 -7.20 6.23
CA PHE A 32 -10.48 -6.00 6.32
C PHE A 32 -9.87 -5.78 7.69
N VAL A 33 -8.69 -5.19 7.64
CA VAL A 33 -7.82 -4.94 8.77
C VAL A 33 -8.22 -3.62 9.43
N ARG A 34 -8.61 -3.70 10.70
CA ARG A 34 -8.68 -2.55 11.60
C ARG A 34 -7.95 -2.97 12.86
N PHE A 35 -7.03 -2.14 13.34
CA PHE A 35 -6.53 -2.26 14.71
C PHE A 35 -7.06 -1.09 15.53
N LYS A 36 -7.64 -1.42 16.68
CA LYS A 36 -7.44 -0.60 17.88
C LYS A 36 -6.13 -1.09 18.52
N TYR A 37 -5.48 -0.25 19.32
CA TYR A 37 -4.29 -0.62 20.11
C TYR A 37 -4.47 -1.92 20.94
N GLU A 38 -5.72 -2.32 21.20
CA GLU A 38 -6.12 -3.48 22.01
C GLU A 38 -6.46 -4.74 21.19
N ASP A 39 -6.39 -4.69 19.85
CA ASP A 39 -6.87 -5.78 18.99
C ASP A 39 -5.78 -6.86 18.75
N THR A 40 -6.13 -8.13 19.00
CA THR A 40 -5.16 -9.26 19.03
C THR A 40 -4.76 -9.79 17.65
N GLY A 41 -5.37 -9.29 16.58
CA GLY A 41 -5.15 -9.78 15.21
C GLY A 41 -5.84 -11.11 14.89
N ALA A 42 -6.63 -11.67 15.81
CA ALA A 42 -7.41 -12.89 15.57
C ALA A 42 -8.53 -12.65 14.55
N GLY A 43 -8.36 -13.17 13.32
CA GLY A 43 -9.40 -13.19 12.28
C GLY A 43 -9.31 -12.09 11.22
N LEU A 44 -8.12 -11.52 11.04
CA LEU A 44 -7.80 -10.62 9.94
C LEU A 44 -7.67 -11.37 8.61
N ASN A 45 -7.91 -10.68 7.49
CA ASN A 45 -7.46 -11.17 6.19
C ASN A 45 -5.96 -10.92 6.08
N GLU A 46 -5.20 -12.00 6.19
CA GLU A 46 -3.76 -11.99 6.05
C GLU A 46 -3.40 -12.00 4.56
N VAL A 47 -2.63 -11.01 4.12
CA VAL A 47 -1.84 -11.14 2.89
C VAL A 47 -0.49 -11.67 3.34
N PHE A 48 -0.17 -12.92 2.99
CA PHE A 48 1.14 -13.48 3.30
C PHE A 48 2.09 -13.21 2.14
N TRP A 49 3.19 -12.54 2.43
CA TRP A 49 4.35 -12.49 1.56
C TRP A 49 5.55 -13.02 2.33
N GLU A 50 6.47 -13.67 1.62
CA GLU A 50 7.74 -14.08 2.22
C GLU A 50 8.67 -12.89 2.27
N ALA A 51 9.35 -12.73 3.40
CA ALA A 51 10.33 -11.69 3.60
C ALA A 51 11.51 -12.24 4.37
N TYR A 52 12.66 -12.33 3.70
CA TYR A 52 13.90 -12.83 4.28
C TYR A 52 14.55 -11.77 5.18
N ARG A 53 15.11 -12.18 6.33
CA ARG A 53 15.66 -11.26 7.36
C ARG A 53 16.77 -10.35 6.86
N GLU A 54 17.73 -10.89 6.10
CA GLU A 54 18.84 -10.08 5.59
C GLU A 54 18.53 -9.39 4.26
N GLY A 55 17.51 -9.86 3.52
CA GLY A 55 17.08 -9.25 2.26
C GLY A 55 16.06 -8.13 2.49
N LEU A 56 14.88 -8.48 2.99
CA LEU A 56 13.80 -7.54 3.23
C LEU A 56 14.00 -6.75 4.53
N GLY A 57 14.57 -7.35 5.58
CA GLY A 57 14.86 -6.63 6.83
C GLY A 57 15.81 -5.44 6.63
N SER A 58 16.74 -5.55 5.69
CA SER A 58 17.62 -4.44 5.29
C SER A 58 16.97 -3.45 4.31
N LEU A 59 15.75 -3.74 3.83
CA LEU A 59 15.04 -2.87 2.91
C LEU A 59 14.63 -1.59 3.64
N ASN A 60 14.99 -0.47 3.03
CA ASN A 60 14.63 0.85 3.48
C ASN A 60 13.10 1.00 3.59
N LEU A 61 12.59 1.63 4.66
CA LEU A 61 11.15 1.77 4.89
C LEU A 61 10.44 2.55 3.77
N ALA A 62 11.09 3.59 3.21
CA ALA A 62 10.53 4.35 2.10
C ALA A 62 10.38 3.48 0.83
N VAL A 63 11.38 2.62 0.57
CA VAL A 63 11.34 1.64 -0.54
C VAL A 63 10.28 0.58 -0.27
N PHE A 64 10.18 0.08 0.96
CA PHE A 64 9.18 -0.91 1.34
C PHE A 64 7.76 -0.40 1.13
N SER A 65 7.45 0.82 1.59
CA SER A 65 6.15 1.45 1.33
C SER A 65 5.91 1.64 -0.18
N ASP A 66 6.83 2.31 -0.88
CA ASP A 66 6.62 2.73 -2.27
C ASP A 66 6.60 1.55 -3.26
N LYS A 67 7.49 0.57 -3.07
CA LYS A 67 7.77 -0.48 -4.05
C LYS A 67 7.15 -1.82 -3.71
N VAL A 68 6.77 -2.05 -2.46
CA VAL A 68 6.23 -3.33 -2.01
C VAL A 68 4.80 -3.17 -1.53
N ILE A 69 4.56 -2.42 -0.46
CA ILE A 69 3.22 -2.35 0.17
C ILE A 69 2.19 -1.73 -0.77
N LYS A 70 2.49 -0.56 -1.37
CA LYS A 70 1.54 0.10 -2.27
C LYS A 70 1.11 -0.79 -3.45
N PRO A 71 2.02 -1.38 -4.25
CA PRO A 71 1.61 -2.30 -5.32
C PRO A 71 0.97 -3.60 -4.82
N LEU A 72 1.34 -4.10 -3.63
CA LEU A 72 0.71 -5.28 -3.01
C LEU A 72 -0.81 -5.07 -2.81
N PHE A 73 -1.20 -3.88 -2.35
CA PHE A 73 -2.59 -3.51 -2.11
C PHE A 73 -3.26 -2.81 -3.31
N GLY A 74 -2.54 -2.62 -4.42
CA GLY A 74 -3.01 -1.86 -5.59
C GLY A 74 -3.22 -0.37 -5.34
N LEU A 75 -2.53 0.19 -4.34
CA LEU A 75 -2.53 1.62 -4.02
C LEU A 75 -1.65 2.39 -5.02
N VAL A 76 -2.02 3.63 -5.29
CA VAL A 76 -1.32 4.51 -6.22
C VAL A 76 -0.08 5.07 -5.55
N ARG A 77 1.08 4.71 -6.10
CA ARG A 77 2.39 5.23 -5.66
C ARG A 77 2.44 6.75 -5.72
N ASN A 78 3.13 7.37 -4.77
CA ASN A 78 3.29 8.83 -4.64
C ASN A 78 1.98 9.64 -4.50
N LEU A 79 0.84 9.02 -4.23
CA LEU A 79 -0.42 9.76 -4.09
C LEU A 79 -0.59 10.29 -2.67
N HIS A 80 -0.67 9.38 -1.70
CA HIS A 80 -0.92 9.71 -0.31
C HIS A 80 0.32 9.58 0.57
N ALA A 81 0.29 10.24 1.73
CA ALA A 81 1.26 10.05 2.78
C ALA A 81 1.13 8.68 3.43
N HIS A 82 2.15 8.30 4.20
CA HIS A 82 2.13 7.08 4.99
C HIS A 82 2.99 7.23 6.25
N THR A 83 2.77 6.36 7.22
CA THR A 83 3.69 6.13 8.34
C THR A 83 3.83 4.65 8.63
N PHE A 84 4.99 4.27 9.16
CA PHE A 84 5.14 3.05 9.95
C PHE A 84 5.06 3.41 11.43
N THR A 85 4.48 2.53 12.24
CA THR A 85 4.40 2.68 13.70
C THR A 85 5.11 1.51 14.34
N ASP A 86 6.15 1.80 15.11
CA ASP A 86 6.70 0.82 16.04
C ASP A 86 5.68 0.60 17.16
N PHE A 87 5.17 -0.62 17.29
CA PHE A 87 4.18 -0.93 18.31
C PHE A 87 4.77 -1.03 19.72
N THR A 88 6.11 -1.09 19.86
CA THR A 88 6.77 -1.20 21.16
C THR A 88 6.74 0.12 21.93
N ASP A 89 6.93 1.25 21.26
CA ASP A 89 7.01 2.58 21.87
C ASP A 89 6.12 3.65 21.20
N GLY A 90 5.47 3.31 20.09
CA GLY A 90 4.61 4.23 19.33
C GLY A 90 5.37 5.17 18.39
N ALA A 91 6.68 4.97 18.18
CA ALA A 91 7.46 5.80 17.27
C ALA A 91 6.92 5.73 15.84
N LEU A 92 6.82 6.89 15.20
CA LEU A 92 6.34 7.01 13.82
C LEU A 92 7.51 7.25 12.88
N PHE A 93 7.51 6.55 11.75
CA PHE A 93 8.47 6.70 10.66
C PHE A 93 7.72 7.08 9.38
N GLY A 94 8.15 8.12 8.68
CA GLY A 94 7.42 8.59 7.50
C GLY A 94 8.24 9.45 6.54
N PRO A 95 7.66 9.79 5.38
CA PRO A 95 8.37 10.45 4.30
C PRO A 95 8.68 11.90 4.65
N LYS A 96 9.98 12.22 4.76
CA LYS A 96 10.45 13.60 4.96
C LYS A 96 10.09 14.47 3.76
N ASP A 97 9.71 15.72 4.03
CA ASP A 97 9.31 16.73 3.04
C ASP A 97 8.13 16.27 2.16
N CYS A 98 7.27 15.38 2.66
CA CYS A 98 6.08 14.92 1.94
C CYS A 98 5.13 16.07 1.60
N THR A 99 4.67 16.11 0.35
CA THR A 99 3.78 17.16 -0.17
C THR A 99 2.41 16.62 -0.59
N SER A 100 2.06 15.40 -0.17
CA SER A 100 0.73 14.86 -0.38
C SER A 100 -0.31 15.71 0.36
N ILE A 101 -1.50 15.87 -0.22
CA ILE A 101 -2.54 16.79 0.29
C ILE A 101 -3.03 16.36 1.68
N ASP A 102 -3.10 15.05 1.91
CA ASP A 102 -3.52 14.44 3.17
C ASP A 102 -2.55 14.71 4.33
N MET A 103 -1.35 15.23 4.09
CA MET A 103 -0.43 15.70 5.15
C MET A 103 -1.05 16.76 6.06
N MET A 104 -2.10 17.47 5.62
CA MET A 104 -2.88 18.38 6.47
C MET A 104 -3.57 17.71 7.66
N HIS A 105 -3.66 16.36 7.65
CA HIS A 105 -4.25 15.56 8.73
C HIS A 105 -3.20 14.88 9.62
N ILE A 106 -1.92 15.28 9.52
CA ILE A 106 -0.85 14.66 10.31
C ILE A 106 -1.16 14.68 11.81
N ASP A 107 -1.79 15.74 12.31
CA ASP A 107 -2.20 15.93 13.70
C ASP A 107 -3.16 14.85 14.21
N LYS A 108 -3.86 14.15 13.32
CA LYS A 108 -4.74 13.01 13.65
C LYS A 108 -3.99 11.68 13.74
N ILE A 109 -2.78 11.63 13.17
CA ILE A 109 -1.95 10.42 13.11
C ILE A 109 -0.88 10.46 14.20
N GLY A 110 -0.26 11.62 14.40
CA GLY A 110 0.76 11.85 15.42
C GLY A 110 1.27 13.29 15.36
N HIS A 111 2.27 13.60 16.18
CA HIS A 111 2.82 14.96 16.22
C HIS A 111 3.97 15.16 15.22
N ALA A 112 4.85 14.16 15.11
CA ALA A 112 6.00 14.16 14.22
C ALA A 112 6.38 12.71 13.90
N TYR A 113 7.20 12.53 12.86
CA TYR A 113 7.77 11.24 12.52
C TYR A 113 9.26 11.36 12.19
N VAL A 114 9.97 10.29 12.43
CA VAL A 114 11.36 10.08 12.03
C VAL A 114 11.40 9.83 10.51
N PRO A 115 12.38 10.35 9.76
CA PRO A 115 12.48 10.08 8.32
C PRO A 115 12.62 8.58 8.02
N ASP A 116 11.64 8.00 7.33
CA ASP A 116 11.58 6.59 6.93
C ASP A 116 12.81 6.15 6.11
N LYS A 117 13.33 7.04 5.27
CA LYS A 117 14.48 6.78 4.40
C LYS A 117 15.81 6.55 5.13
N ASP A 118 15.86 6.78 6.44
CA ASP A 118 17.07 6.56 7.24
C ASP A 118 16.99 5.24 8.04
N TYR A 119 15.90 4.49 7.90
CA TYR A 119 15.61 3.27 8.64
C TYR A 119 15.17 2.14 7.71
N THR A 120 15.29 0.91 8.21
CA THR A 120 14.91 -0.32 7.50
C THR A 120 13.86 -1.07 8.30
N ILE A 121 13.25 -2.09 7.69
CA ILE A 121 12.25 -2.94 8.36
C ILE A 121 12.82 -3.55 9.65
N ALA A 122 14.08 -4.02 9.62
CA ALA A 122 14.75 -4.64 10.76
C ALA A 122 15.01 -3.69 11.94
N HIS A 123 14.88 -2.37 11.74
CA HIS A 123 14.94 -1.43 12.85
C HIS A 123 13.67 -1.43 13.70
N ILE A 124 12.55 -1.90 13.15
CA ILE A 124 11.24 -1.94 13.83
C ILE A 124 10.86 -3.37 14.22
N VAL A 125 11.01 -4.34 13.29
CA VAL A 125 10.63 -5.74 13.52
C VAL A 125 11.80 -6.66 13.21
N GLN A 126 12.14 -7.56 14.14
CA GLN A 126 13.39 -8.34 14.08
C GLN A 126 13.18 -9.84 14.15
N MET A 127 12.17 -10.30 14.87
CA MET A 127 11.94 -11.69 15.23
C MET A 127 10.55 -12.16 14.80
N GLU A 128 10.36 -13.46 14.71
CA GLU A 128 9.05 -14.06 14.45
C GLU A 128 8.03 -13.61 15.49
N GLY A 129 6.85 -13.21 15.02
CA GLY A 129 5.80 -12.66 15.86
C GLY A 129 5.82 -11.14 16.00
N ASP A 130 6.96 -10.48 15.76
CA ASP A 130 7.03 -9.01 15.78
C ASP A 130 6.08 -8.40 14.75
N ALA A 131 5.51 -7.26 15.09
CA ALA A 131 4.60 -6.54 14.21
C ALA A 131 4.81 -5.02 14.30
N MET A 132 4.56 -4.35 13.19
CA MET A 132 4.51 -2.89 13.10
C MET A 132 3.23 -2.45 12.41
N GLY A 133 2.79 -1.23 12.71
CA GLY A 133 1.70 -0.58 12.01
C GLY A 133 2.17 0.00 10.70
N TYR A 134 1.32 -0.06 9.67
CA TYR A 134 1.47 0.72 8.45
C TYR A 134 0.18 1.51 8.22
N TYR A 135 0.29 2.82 8.21
CA TYR A 135 -0.82 3.73 8.01
C TYR A 135 -0.65 4.42 6.66
N TYR A 136 -1.72 4.49 5.87
CA TYR A 136 -1.72 5.06 4.53
C TYR A 136 -2.94 5.94 4.33
N ASP A 137 -2.72 7.07 3.67
CA ASP A 137 -3.74 8.11 3.46
C ASP A 137 -4.32 8.66 4.78
N PHE A 138 -3.79 9.79 5.21
CA PHE A 138 -4.23 10.43 6.45
C PHE A 138 -5.66 11.00 6.37
N GLY A 139 -6.22 11.12 5.16
CA GLY A 139 -7.62 11.45 4.94
C GLY A 139 -8.52 10.21 5.03
N ASP A 140 -8.16 9.16 4.29
CA ASP A 140 -9.01 7.97 4.14
C ASP A 140 -8.82 6.91 5.24
N ASN A 141 -7.77 7.02 6.05
CA ASN A 141 -7.53 6.23 7.26
C ASN A 141 -7.38 4.72 6.99
N TRP A 142 -6.53 4.37 6.02
CA TRP A 142 -6.15 2.98 5.79
C TRP A 142 -5.07 2.57 6.78
N SER A 143 -5.28 1.45 7.49
CA SER A 143 -4.32 0.93 8.45
C SER A 143 -4.15 -0.58 8.29
N PHE A 144 -2.90 -1.01 8.44
CA PHE A 144 -2.47 -2.39 8.24
C PHE A 144 -1.49 -2.75 9.36
N ALA A 145 -1.42 -4.04 9.71
CA ALA A 145 -0.27 -4.54 10.43
C ALA A 145 0.63 -5.30 9.47
N VAL A 146 1.92 -5.12 9.65
CA VAL A 146 2.96 -5.90 9.01
C VAL A 146 3.58 -6.77 10.08
N LYS A 147 3.44 -8.10 9.94
CA LYS A 147 3.91 -9.07 10.93
C LYS A 147 5.00 -9.95 10.33
N VAL A 148 6.04 -10.22 11.11
CA VAL A 148 7.05 -11.22 10.79
C VAL A 148 6.48 -12.60 11.13
N ILE A 149 6.29 -13.43 10.13
CA ILE A 149 5.76 -14.79 10.30
C ILE A 149 6.89 -15.79 10.53
N GLU A 150 7.95 -15.67 9.73
CA GLU A 150 9.09 -16.58 9.73
C GLU A 150 10.36 -15.80 9.41
N VAL A 151 11.47 -16.19 10.03
CA VAL A 151 12.79 -15.60 9.82
C VAL A 151 13.71 -16.66 9.26
N LEU A 152 13.88 -16.66 7.94
CA LEU A 152 14.67 -17.68 7.24
C LEU A 152 16.20 -17.49 7.44
N PRO A 153 16.99 -18.59 7.40
CA PRO A 153 18.45 -18.53 7.42
C PRO A 153 19.04 -17.71 6.27
N VAL A 154 20.26 -17.19 6.48
CA VAL A 154 20.97 -16.34 5.50
C VAL A 154 21.27 -17.10 4.21
N GLU A 155 21.56 -18.38 4.33
CA GLU A 155 21.92 -19.27 3.23
C GLU A 155 20.74 -19.50 2.26
N GLU A 156 19.51 -19.31 2.74
CA GLU A 156 18.27 -19.42 1.95
C GLU A 156 17.84 -18.07 1.38
N ASN A 157 18.54 -16.98 1.74
CA ASN A 157 18.17 -15.63 1.33
C ASN A 157 18.52 -15.35 -0.13
N THR A 158 17.49 -15.33 -0.98
CA THR A 158 17.61 -14.90 -2.37
C THR A 158 17.58 -13.37 -2.54
N GLY A 159 17.25 -12.64 -1.48
CA GLY A 159 16.95 -11.22 -1.51
C GLY A 159 15.70 -10.88 -2.33
N ALA A 160 14.89 -11.89 -2.71
CA ALA A 160 13.72 -11.74 -3.56
C ALA A 160 12.50 -11.23 -2.77
N VAL A 161 11.81 -10.20 -3.29
CA VAL A 161 10.48 -9.81 -2.83
C VAL A 161 9.44 -10.62 -3.62
N THR A 162 8.85 -11.63 -2.99
CA THR A 162 7.88 -12.52 -3.66
C THR A 162 6.54 -12.52 -2.92
N VAL A 163 5.46 -12.34 -3.69
CA VAL A 163 4.09 -12.52 -3.19
C VAL A 163 3.78 -14.01 -3.20
N LEU A 164 3.58 -14.61 -2.03
CA LEU A 164 3.29 -16.04 -1.89
C LEU A 164 1.80 -16.34 -1.96
N SER A 165 1.00 -15.51 -1.30
CA SER A 165 -0.45 -15.66 -1.30
C SER A 165 -1.15 -14.33 -1.02
N GLY A 166 -2.47 -14.35 -1.08
CA GLY A 166 -3.28 -13.20 -0.73
C GLY A 166 -4.74 -13.49 -0.97
N ARG A 167 -5.59 -12.60 -0.46
CA ARG A 167 -7.04 -12.72 -0.57
C ARG A 167 -7.68 -11.35 -0.68
N GLY A 168 -8.79 -11.30 -1.42
CA GLY A 168 -9.52 -10.07 -1.64
C GLY A 168 -8.95 -9.29 -2.82
N ALA A 169 -9.80 -8.46 -3.40
CA ALA A 169 -9.40 -7.52 -4.43
C ALA A 169 -8.47 -6.44 -3.86
N HIS A 170 -7.73 -5.78 -4.75
CA HIS A 170 -6.96 -4.57 -4.42
C HIS A 170 -7.87 -3.46 -3.89
N LEU A 171 -7.31 -2.58 -3.07
CA LEU A 171 -8.06 -1.54 -2.40
C LEU A 171 -8.43 -0.39 -3.35
N PRO A 172 -9.61 0.21 -3.18
CA PRO A 172 -10.02 1.39 -3.93
C PRO A 172 -9.36 2.66 -3.35
N ASP A 173 -8.15 2.99 -3.81
CA ASP A 173 -7.39 4.16 -3.38
C ASP A 173 -8.13 5.49 -3.68
N GLY A 174 -8.46 6.28 -2.66
CA GLY A 174 -9.38 7.44 -2.76
C GLY A 174 -10.82 7.17 -2.30
N VAL A 175 -11.08 6.00 -1.71
CA VAL A 175 -12.32 5.71 -0.98
C VAL A 175 -11.99 5.54 0.51
N ALA A 176 -12.49 6.45 1.34
CA ALA A 176 -12.34 6.38 2.78
C ALA A 176 -12.68 5.01 3.37
N TRP A 177 -11.81 4.51 4.26
CA TRP A 177 -11.91 3.19 4.87
C TRP A 177 -13.30 2.93 5.50
N PRO A 178 -13.88 3.82 6.34
CA PRO A 178 -15.21 3.57 6.92
C PRO A 178 -16.29 3.37 5.86
N VAL A 179 -16.22 4.11 4.75
CA VAL A 179 -17.18 4.01 3.65
C VAL A 179 -17.01 2.68 2.92
N TRP A 180 -15.77 2.28 2.62
CA TRP A 180 -15.51 1.01 1.96
C TRP A 180 -15.93 -0.18 2.81
N ARG A 181 -15.63 -0.15 4.11
CA ARG A 181 -16.07 -1.16 5.09
C ARG A 181 -17.57 -1.38 5.02
N ASP A 182 -18.35 -0.30 5.07
CA ASP A 182 -19.81 -0.38 5.13
C ASP A 182 -20.38 -0.92 3.80
N LEU A 183 -19.83 -0.49 2.66
CA LEU A 183 -20.18 -1.04 1.34
C LEU A 183 -19.91 -2.55 1.26
N MET A 184 -18.79 -3.00 1.81
CA MET A 184 -18.41 -4.40 1.79
C MET A 184 -19.20 -5.27 2.77
N ALA A 185 -19.68 -4.72 3.89
CA ALA A 185 -20.60 -5.40 4.79
C ALA A 185 -21.97 -5.66 4.13
N ASP A 186 -22.34 -4.81 3.17
CA ASP A 186 -23.62 -4.85 2.50
C ASP A 186 -23.59 -5.57 1.15
N VAL A 187 -22.41 -5.85 0.59
CA VAL A 187 -22.26 -6.32 -0.80
C VAL A 187 -23.05 -7.60 -1.12
N ASP A 188 -23.20 -8.50 -0.14
CA ASP A 188 -23.93 -9.77 -0.30
C ASP A 188 -25.44 -9.64 -0.03
N LYS A 189 -25.91 -8.49 0.45
CA LYS A 189 -27.35 -8.26 0.71
C LYS A 189 -28.16 -8.17 -0.59
N GLY A 190 -27.50 -8.02 -1.74
CA GLY A 190 -28.12 -8.16 -3.06
C GLY A 190 -27.53 -7.24 -4.14
N PRO A 191 -28.06 -7.30 -5.37
CA PRO A 191 -27.49 -6.61 -6.54
C PRO A 191 -27.39 -5.09 -6.39
N LYS A 192 -28.31 -4.46 -5.66
CA LYS A 192 -28.29 -3.01 -5.40
C LYS A 192 -27.04 -2.59 -4.63
N TYR A 193 -26.73 -3.28 -3.54
CA TYR A 193 -25.58 -2.99 -2.68
C TYR A 193 -24.27 -3.29 -3.39
N ARG A 194 -24.22 -4.41 -4.13
CA ARG A 194 -23.11 -4.74 -5.02
C ARG A 194 -22.85 -3.65 -6.05
N LYS A 195 -23.89 -3.15 -6.72
CA LYS A 195 -23.77 -2.05 -7.68
C LYS A 195 -23.21 -0.79 -7.01
N ALA A 196 -23.65 -0.44 -5.80
CA ALA A 196 -23.13 0.71 -5.06
C ALA A 196 -21.63 0.57 -4.74
N ALA A 197 -21.17 -0.61 -4.31
CA ALA A 197 -19.75 -0.88 -4.08
C ALA A 197 -18.93 -0.76 -5.37
N LEU A 198 -19.42 -1.31 -6.48
CA LEU A 198 -18.76 -1.19 -7.79
C LEU A 198 -18.74 0.26 -8.30
N ASP A 199 -19.83 0.99 -8.16
CA ASP A 199 -19.90 2.40 -8.57
C ASP A 199 -18.88 3.22 -7.76
N LYS A 200 -18.82 3.04 -6.43
CA LYS A 200 -17.82 3.70 -5.58
C LYS A 200 -16.39 3.33 -6.00
N MET A 201 -16.11 2.05 -6.22
CA MET A 201 -14.78 1.57 -6.62
C MET A 201 -14.35 2.13 -7.98
N TYR A 202 -15.19 2.06 -9.02
CA TYR A 202 -14.78 2.47 -10.37
C TYR A 202 -14.88 3.98 -10.63
N THR A 203 -15.68 4.72 -9.87
CA THR A 203 -15.83 6.18 -10.03
C THR A 203 -14.87 6.95 -9.14
N ASP A 204 -14.71 6.55 -7.88
CA ASP A 204 -14.01 7.37 -6.90
C ASP A 204 -12.55 6.93 -6.69
N SER A 205 -12.21 5.68 -7.03
CA SER A 205 -10.84 5.18 -6.83
C SER A 205 -9.88 5.57 -7.95
N SER A 206 -8.76 6.15 -7.55
CA SER A 206 -7.58 6.39 -8.40
C SER A 206 -6.96 5.10 -8.95
N SER A 207 -7.10 3.96 -8.26
CA SER A 207 -6.56 2.66 -8.68
C SER A 207 -7.43 1.94 -9.72
N TYR A 208 -8.73 2.27 -9.79
CA TYR A 208 -9.70 1.61 -10.68
C TYR A 208 -10.26 2.50 -11.79
N GLN A 209 -10.14 3.83 -11.71
CA GLN A 209 -10.69 4.78 -12.70
C GLN A 209 -10.23 4.52 -14.15
N LYS A 210 -9.06 3.92 -14.36
CA LYS A 210 -8.53 3.59 -15.70
C LYS A 210 -8.97 2.21 -16.21
N GLN A 211 -9.57 1.39 -15.34
CA GLN A 211 -9.98 0.04 -15.65
C GLN A 211 -11.40 0.05 -16.21
N ARG A 212 -11.69 -0.87 -17.14
CA ARG A 212 -13.06 -1.09 -17.58
C ARG A 212 -13.87 -1.66 -16.41
N ARG A 213 -15.01 -1.04 -16.13
CA ARG A 213 -15.97 -1.52 -15.13
C ARG A 213 -16.42 -2.94 -15.46
N ASP A 214 -16.21 -3.87 -14.52
CA ASP A 214 -16.70 -5.24 -14.59
C ASP A 214 -17.91 -5.42 -13.66
N PRO A 215 -19.13 -5.61 -14.19
CA PRO A 215 -20.31 -5.86 -13.35
C PRO A 215 -20.21 -7.17 -12.54
N ASN A 216 -19.36 -8.11 -12.99
CA ASN A 216 -19.12 -9.40 -12.37
C ASN A 216 -17.84 -9.42 -11.52
N PHE A 217 -17.27 -8.27 -11.20
CA PHE A 217 -16.03 -8.14 -10.43
C PHE A 217 -16.07 -8.92 -9.10
N ASP A 218 -15.15 -9.85 -8.93
CA ASP A 218 -15.07 -10.64 -7.70
C ASP A 218 -14.25 -9.92 -6.63
N PHE A 219 -14.92 -9.35 -5.62
CA PHE A 219 -14.26 -8.69 -4.48
C PHE A 219 -13.42 -9.64 -3.63
N ASP A 220 -13.61 -10.95 -3.77
CA ASP A 220 -12.88 -11.97 -3.04
C ASP A 220 -11.62 -12.44 -3.80
N ARG A 221 -11.51 -12.11 -5.09
CA ARG A 221 -10.43 -12.56 -5.97
C ARG A 221 -9.14 -11.79 -5.71
N PHE A 222 -8.10 -12.53 -5.40
CA PHE A 222 -6.72 -12.07 -5.41
C PHE A 222 -5.96 -12.76 -6.54
N SER A 223 -5.15 -12.00 -7.29
CA SER A 223 -4.34 -12.54 -8.38
C SER A 223 -2.87 -12.44 -8.00
N ILE A 224 -2.26 -13.57 -7.63
CA ILE A 224 -0.83 -13.64 -7.31
C ILE A 224 0.00 -13.17 -8.51
N PRO A 225 -0.20 -13.66 -9.76
CA PRO A 225 0.63 -13.25 -10.89
C PRO A 225 0.52 -11.75 -11.20
N GLN A 226 -0.68 -11.18 -11.09
CA GLN A 226 -0.88 -9.75 -11.30
C GLN A 226 -0.20 -8.91 -10.21
N THR A 227 -0.26 -9.36 -8.96
CA THR A 227 0.35 -8.63 -7.84
C THR A 227 1.87 -8.73 -7.87
N GLN A 228 2.42 -9.90 -8.19
CA GLN A 228 3.86 -10.07 -8.44
C GLN A 228 4.33 -9.16 -9.58
N ALA A 229 3.60 -9.12 -10.69
CA ALA A 229 3.93 -8.23 -11.81
C ALA A 229 3.88 -6.74 -11.40
N ALA A 230 2.94 -6.34 -10.54
CA ALA A 230 2.83 -4.98 -10.04
C ALA A 230 4.00 -4.60 -9.11
N VAL A 231 4.38 -5.49 -8.19
CA VAL A 231 5.55 -5.31 -7.31
C VAL A 231 6.83 -5.24 -8.15
N GLN A 232 7.00 -6.15 -9.10
CA GLN A 232 8.13 -6.18 -10.01
C GLN A 232 8.22 -4.87 -10.83
N ALA A 233 7.11 -4.43 -11.43
CA ALA A 233 7.07 -3.17 -12.17
C ALA A 233 7.40 -1.96 -11.28
N ALA A 234 7.04 -2.00 -9.99
CA ALA A 234 7.42 -0.98 -9.04
C ALA A 234 8.93 -1.01 -8.76
N LEU A 235 9.51 -2.17 -8.43
CA LEU A 235 10.96 -2.36 -8.24
C LEU A 235 11.78 -1.92 -9.47
N ASP A 236 11.26 -2.15 -10.67
CA ASP A 236 11.86 -1.76 -11.95
C ASP A 236 11.82 -0.25 -12.25
N SER A 237 10.96 0.49 -11.54
CA SER A 237 10.73 1.90 -11.79
C SER A 237 11.54 2.78 -10.84
N LYS A 238 11.55 4.10 -11.07
CA LYS A 238 12.20 5.05 -10.16
C LYS A 238 11.42 5.24 -8.87
N ALA A 239 12.13 5.58 -7.79
CA ALA A 239 11.55 5.97 -6.53
C ALA A 239 10.61 7.17 -6.71
N SER A 240 9.51 7.14 -5.98
CA SER A 240 8.59 8.26 -5.92
C SER A 240 9.20 9.47 -5.20
N LEU A 241 8.80 10.67 -5.60
CA LEU A 241 9.32 11.92 -5.04
C LEU A 241 8.34 12.46 -4.00
N ALA A 242 8.57 12.17 -2.71
CA ALA A 242 7.71 12.64 -1.62
C ALA A 242 7.53 14.18 -1.61
N ASN A 243 8.58 14.92 -1.98
CA ASN A 243 8.54 16.37 -2.11
C ASN A 243 7.82 16.90 -3.36
N SER A 244 7.24 16.01 -4.17
CA SER A 244 6.45 16.34 -5.34
C SER A 244 5.40 15.25 -5.61
N SER A 245 4.58 14.97 -4.59
CA SER A 245 3.49 13.98 -4.62
C SER A 245 2.47 14.28 -5.72
N LYS A 246 1.73 13.24 -6.13
CA LYS A 246 0.59 13.36 -7.05
C LYS A 246 -0.51 14.21 -6.43
N ARG A 247 -1.13 15.05 -7.26
CA ARG A 247 -2.19 15.97 -6.85
C ARG A 247 -3.20 16.13 -7.97
N TYR A 248 -4.47 16.20 -7.59
CA TYR A 248 -5.55 16.56 -8.50
C TYR A 248 -5.76 18.08 -8.42
N LEU A 249 -5.72 18.74 -9.57
CA LEU A 249 -5.87 20.18 -9.69
C LEU A 249 -7.05 20.47 -10.62
N THR A 250 -8.03 21.21 -10.13
CA THR A 250 -9.15 21.70 -10.94
C THR A 250 -8.85 23.16 -11.28
N PRO A 251 -8.50 23.50 -12.53
CA PRO A 251 -8.17 24.87 -12.90
C PRO A 251 -9.39 25.78 -12.67
N MET A 252 -9.24 26.80 -11.84
CA MET A 252 -10.29 27.81 -11.60
C MET A 252 -10.12 29.05 -12.50
N VAL A 253 -8.97 29.19 -13.15
CA VAL A 253 -8.61 30.30 -14.04
C VAL A 253 -7.95 29.75 -15.30
N GLU A 254 -8.05 30.49 -16.40
CA GLU A 254 -7.43 30.12 -17.68
C GLU A 254 -5.88 30.08 -17.57
N ASP A 255 -5.28 30.94 -16.75
CA ASP A 255 -3.82 30.99 -16.53
C ASP A 255 -3.36 30.04 -15.39
N TYR A 256 -3.43 28.75 -15.68
CA TYR A 256 -3.10 27.68 -14.75
C TYR A 256 -1.59 27.57 -14.43
N ASP A 257 -0.73 28.02 -15.33
CA ASP A 257 0.72 27.83 -15.20
C ASP A 257 1.31 28.58 -14.01
N GLU A 258 0.72 29.72 -13.65
CA GLU A 258 1.13 30.51 -12.49
C GLU A 258 0.75 29.79 -11.18
N GLN A 259 -0.49 29.29 -11.03
CA GLN A 259 -0.92 28.55 -9.83
C GLN A 259 -0.05 27.32 -9.58
N SER A 260 0.28 26.57 -10.64
CA SER A 260 1.07 25.33 -10.53
C SER A 260 2.50 25.57 -10.01
N ARG A 261 3.11 26.73 -10.28
CA ARG A 261 4.45 27.08 -9.78
C ARG A 261 4.45 27.32 -8.27
N THR A 262 3.41 27.95 -7.74
CA THR A 262 3.28 28.26 -6.31
C THR A 262 3.23 26.99 -5.45
N PHE A 263 2.63 25.92 -5.96
CA PHE A 263 2.49 24.67 -5.20
C PHE A 263 3.69 23.72 -5.31
N ASN A 264 4.66 23.97 -6.19
CA ASN A 264 5.84 23.10 -6.36
C ASN A 264 7.14 23.82 -6.00
N PRO A 265 7.44 24.00 -4.71
CA PRO A 265 8.65 24.70 -4.30
C PRO A 265 9.88 23.81 -4.54
N GLY A 266 10.45 23.91 -5.74
CA GLY A 266 11.84 23.51 -5.98
C GLY A 266 12.05 22.07 -6.43
N LEU A 267 11.62 21.74 -7.65
CA LEU A 267 12.14 20.57 -8.37
C LEU A 267 13.67 20.65 -8.45
N LYS A 268 14.35 19.61 -7.98
CA LYS A 268 15.81 19.52 -8.02
C LYS A 268 16.29 19.25 -9.44
N LYS A 269 17.56 19.55 -9.73
CA LYS A 269 18.20 19.22 -11.02
C LYS A 269 17.97 17.74 -11.37
N GLY A 270 17.37 17.50 -12.53
CA GLY A 270 17.05 16.16 -13.03
C GLY A 270 15.64 15.66 -12.71
N GLN A 271 14.80 16.48 -12.07
CA GLN A 271 13.36 16.24 -11.88
C GLN A 271 12.54 17.09 -12.87
N LYS A 272 11.34 16.63 -13.25
CA LYS A 272 10.32 17.43 -13.96
C LYS A 272 8.97 17.25 -13.33
N LEU A 273 8.10 18.23 -13.56
CA LEU A 273 6.68 18.10 -13.36
C LEU A 273 6.07 17.38 -14.57
N VAL A 274 5.28 16.34 -14.32
CA VAL A 274 4.42 15.68 -15.30
C VAL A 274 3.00 16.05 -14.99
N ARG A 275 2.24 16.39 -16.03
CA ARG A 275 0.82 16.70 -15.95
C ARG A 275 0.05 15.78 -16.88
N THR A 276 -1.09 15.29 -16.42
CA THR A 276 -2.00 14.45 -17.18
C THR A 276 -3.39 15.04 -17.04
N VAL A 277 -3.96 15.50 -18.15
CA VAL A 277 -5.36 15.97 -18.19
C VAL A 277 -6.27 14.75 -18.18
N LEU A 278 -7.15 14.68 -17.21
CA LEU A 278 -8.15 13.61 -17.07
C LEU A 278 -9.40 13.95 -17.89
N PRO A 279 -10.25 12.97 -18.23
CA PRO A 279 -11.49 13.22 -18.98
C PRO A 279 -12.45 14.23 -18.33
N THR A 280 -12.34 14.44 -17.01
CA THR A 280 -13.12 15.43 -16.25
C THR A 280 -12.63 16.87 -16.42
N GLY A 281 -11.50 17.09 -17.10
CA GLY A 281 -10.79 18.38 -17.14
C GLY A 281 -9.87 18.62 -15.95
N THR A 282 -9.92 17.77 -14.91
CA THR A 282 -8.98 17.79 -13.79
C THR A 282 -7.57 17.43 -14.27
N ILE A 283 -6.56 18.09 -13.72
CA ILE A 283 -5.15 17.83 -14.03
C ILE A 283 -4.54 17.02 -12.89
N LEU A 284 -4.11 15.79 -13.19
CA LEU A 284 -3.23 15.03 -12.31
C LEU A 284 -1.78 15.49 -12.52
N GLN A 285 -1.14 15.97 -11.48
CA GLN A 285 0.21 16.50 -11.53
C GLN A 285 1.13 15.78 -10.56
N GLU A 286 2.37 15.51 -10.96
CA GLU A 286 3.39 14.82 -10.15
C GLU A 286 4.81 15.22 -10.55
N GLY A 287 5.74 15.30 -9.59
CA GLY A 287 7.15 15.36 -9.89
C GLY A 287 7.74 13.98 -10.14
N VAL A 288 8.54 13.85 -11.21
CA VAL A 288 9.25 12.61 -11.55
C VAL A 288 10.73 12.84 -11.80
N ALA A 289 11.57 11.88 -11.44
CA ALA A 289 12.98 11.88 -11.79
C ALA A 289 13.18 11.49 -13.28
N ILE A 290 13.79 12.36 -14.08
CA ILE A 290 13.96 12.11 -15.54
C ILE A 290 15.25 11.37 -15.84
N ARG A 291 16.37 11.85 -15.29
CA ARG A 291 17.71 11.40 -15.69
C ARG A 291 18.52 10.82 -14.54
N ARG A 292 18.28 11.29 -13.32
CA ARG A 292 19.03 10.82 -12.16
C ARG A 292 18.62 9.37 -11.87
N PRO A 293 19.59 8.44 -11.72
CA PRO A 293 19.35 7.17 -11.07
C PRO A 293 18.91 7.43 -9.63
N ASP A 294 18.15 6.51 -9.05
CA ASP A 294 17.86 6.59 -7.63
C ASP A 294 19.17 6.50 -6.84
N HIS A 295 19.20 7.07 -5.63
CA HIS A 295 20.33 6.84 -4.74
C HIS A 295 20.34 5.36 -4.32
N PRO A 296 21.49 4.68 -4.25
CA PRO A 296 21.54 3.28 -3.83
C PRO A 296 20.79 3.01 -2.51
N ASP A 297 20.88 3.93 -1.55
CA ASP A 297 20.20 3.82 -0.24
C ASP A 297 18.65 3.89 -0.30
N ILE A 298 18.07 4.36 -1.40
CA ILE A 298 16.60 4.49 -1.58
C ILE A 298 16.11 3.70 -2.79
N THR A 299 16.82 2.64 -3.14
CA THR A 299 16.45 1.75 -4.24
C THR A 299 16.70 0.30 -3.85
N ALA A 300 16.36 -0.59 -4.76
CA ALA A 300 16.52 -2.02 -4.57
C ALA A 300 16.94 -2.65 -5.90
N CYS A 301 17.49 -3.86 -5.82
CA CYS A 301 17.83 -4.65 -6.99
C CYS A 301 16.56 -4.83 -7.83
N THR A 302 16.63 -4.51 -9.12
CA THR A 302 15.53 -4.70 -10.05
C THR A 302 15.11 -6.18 -10.10
N ASN A 303 16.05 -7.13 -10.10
CA ASN A 303 15.70 -8.54 -10.28
C ASN A 303 15.11 -9.20 -9.03
N CYS A 304 15.67 -8.92 -7.85
CA CYS A 304 15.22 -9.57 -6.61
C CYS A 304 14.65 -8.58 -5.58
N GLY A 305 15.02 -7.31 -5.58
CA GLY A 305 14.60 -6.36 -4.55
C GLY A 305 15.52 -6.31 -3.33
N SER A 306 16.65 -7.02 -3.35
CA SER A 306 17.72 -6.86 -2.36
C SER A 306 18.24 -5.41 -2.36
N PRO A 307 18.44 -4.78 -1.20
CA PRO A 307 19.05 -3.45 -1.10
C PRO A 307 20.59 -3.50 -1.08
N ASN A 308 21.19 -4.70 -1.07
CA ASN A 308 22.62 -4.88 -0.83
C ASN A 308 23.43 -4.99 -2.14
N ASP A 309 24.67 -4.50 -2.10
CA ASP A 309 25.67 -4.58 -3.18
C ASP A 309 25.19 -4.07 -4.56
N LEU A 310 24.37 -3.02 -4.53
CA LEU A 310 23.73 -2.47 -5.71
C LEU A 310 24.73 -1.83 -6.67
N LYS A 311 24.72 -2.31 -7.91
CA LYS A 311 25.50 -1.77 -9.03
C LYS A 311 24.55 -1.22 -10.08
N ALA A 312 24.80 0.01 -10.52
CA ALA A 312 24.06 0.59 -11.63
C ALA A 312 24.40 -0.17 -12.93
N CYS A 313 23.38 -0.60 -13.67
CA CYS A 313 23.58 -1.25 -14.96
C CYS A 313 24.27 -0.30 -15.95
N SER A 314 25.34 -0.73 -16.60
CA SER A 314 26.11 0.10 -17.53
C SER A 314 25.30 0.56 -18.75
N GLY A 315 24.38 -0.28 -19.24
CA GLY A 315 23.50 -0.01 -20.37
C GLY A 315 22.33 0.92 -20.01
N PHE A 316 21.53 0.54 -19.01
CA PHE A 316 20.33 1.29 -18.64
C PHE A 316 20.59 2.49 -17.72
N ARG A 317 21.71 2.48 -16.97
CA ARG A 317 22.19 3.49 -15.98
C ARG A 317 21.21 3.91 -14.88
N GLN A 318 19.95 3.52 -14.97
CA GLN A 318 18.87 3.88 -14.03
C GLN A 318 18.46 2.73 -13.13
N LYS A 319 18.77 1.49 -13.54
CA LYS A 319 18.43 0.26 -12.82
C LYS A 319 19.63 -0.24 -12.01
N TYR A 320 19.35 -0.80 -10.84
CA TYR A 320 20.34 -1.38 -9.95
C TYR A 320 20.19 -2.89 -9.89
N TYR A 321 21.32 -3.58 -9.81
CA TYR A 321 21.36 -5.03 -9.70
C TYR A 321 22.40 -5.40 -8.63
N CYS A 322 22.10 -6.41 -7.81
CA CYS A 322 23.06 -6.96 -6.85
C CYS A 322 24.08 -7.92 -7.50
N SER A 323 23.92 -8.24 -8.79
CA SER A 323 24.84 -9.08 -9.57
C SER A 323 25.51 -8.30 -10.71
N ARG A 324 26.52 -8.90 -11.35
CA ARG A 324 27.20 -8.30 -12.52
C ARG A 324 26.34 -8.32 -13.79
N SER A 325 25.36 -9.23 -13.86
CA SER A 325 24.43 -9.33 -14.97
C SER A 325 23.26 -8.39 -14.74
N CYS A 326 23.27 -7.28 -15.47
CA CYS A 326 22.06 -6.71 -16.05
C CYS A 326 21.95 -7.19 -17.51
#